data_AF-A0A929STI9-F1
#
_entry.id   AF-A0A929STI9-F1
#
_cell.length_a   1.000
_cell.length_b   1.000
_cell.length_c   1.000
_cell.angle_alpha   90.00
_cell.angle_beta   90.00
_cell.angle_gamma   90.00
#
_symmetry.space_group_name_H-M   'P 1'
#
loop_
_entity.id
_entity.type
_entity.pdbx_description
1 polymer ?
#
loop_
_entity_poly.entity_id
_entity_poly.type
_entity_poly.pdbx_seq_one_letter_code
_entity_poly.pdbx_strand_id
1 'polypeptide(L)'
;MDFKKIVALVKDSIDPKIIKIFLIVTGVFLLLIILLLLNTKTTGNNSANNFETLEKNLKNAAVRYYKKYKEKLPTISGDYRTVTSDELISSGFIKGLSIARLNKTCKGNVKVYQQSKNMYQYVTYIDCGDVNYSSKTLGKEIMKQNIENISSTKDGLYSYSSVAKSSSSFKTTLMGGYIFRGEDPNNYVKIHSTLYRIIKIDADGDVIITPNSYGILSSYDDRYNSFTGNTSGKNEYNRSLLKKNLEDNLERNKSNSPLLYINLVEKNFCVGQRTSRDVGKDGSKECKTIDKNKVSALAAYEYMAASLDKKCLMTSSVECQNYNFLSKHTTWLSTPSVKSSNLAFYISKTIKEEECSRMMNVLPVYALSKDTVISGGSGTKLDPYVVK
;
A
#
# COMPACT_ATOMS: atom_id res chain seq x y z
N MET A 1 -51.69 20.50 20.60
CA MET A 1 -51.34 21.91 20.29
C MET A 1 -51.46 22.07 18.78
N ASP A 2 -52.40 22.88 18.31
CA ASP A 2 -52.81 22.92 16.90
C ASP A 2 -51.82 23.73 16.05
N PHE A 3 -51.14 23.05 15.12
CA PHE A 3 -50.11 23.63 14.25
C PHE A 3 -50.64 24.82 13.44
N LYS A 4 -51.95 24.82 13.10
CA LYS A 4 -52.58 25.96 12.40
C LYS A 4 -52.66 27.22 13.26
N LYS A 5 -52.89 27.08 14.58
CA LYS A 5 -52.91 28.23 15.50
C LYS A 5 -51.51 28.82 15.71
N ILE A 6 -50.48 27.98 15.72
CA ILE A 6 -49.09 28.43 15.84
C ILE A 6 -48.65 29.21 14.59
N VAL A 7 -48.99 28.71 13.39
CA VAL A 7 -48.66 29.38 12.13
C VAL A 7 -49.41 30.71 11.98
N ALA A 8 -50.66 30.81 12.44
CA ALA A 8 -51.42 32.06 12.42
C ALA A 8 -50.81 33.12 13.36
N LEU A 9 -50.45 32.74 14.60
CA LEU A 9 -49.81 33.65 15.56
C LEU A 9 -48.44 34.17 15.09
N VAL A 10 -47.66 33.34 14.40
CA VAL A 10 -46.36 33.74 13.83
C VAL A 10 -46.54 34.66 12.60
N LYS A 11 -47.60 34.47 11.82
CA LYS A 11 -47.87 35.30 10.63
C LYS A 11 -48.28 36.73 11.00
N ASP A 12 -49.02 36.90 12.10
CA ASP A 12 -49.48 38.21 12.55
C ASP A 12 -48.41 38.99 13.35
N SER A 13 -47.35 38.33 13.83
CA SER A 13 -46.26 38.96 14.58
C SER A 13 -45.09 39.45 13.73
N ILE A 14 -45.06 39.14 12.42
CA ILE A 14 -43.95 39.48 11.52
C ILE A 14 -44.41 40.59 10.57
N ASP A 15 -43.81 41.77 10.71
CA ASP A 15 -44.09 42.92 9.84
C ASP A 15 -43.89 42.52 8.35
N PRO A 16 -44.87 42.74 7.46
CA PRO A 16 -44.75 42.46 6.03
C PRO A 16 -43.55 43.15 5.36
N LYS A 17 -43.01 44.24 5.93
CA LYS A 17 -41.75 44.86 5.51
C LYS A 17 -40.53 43.97 5.79
N ILE A 18 -40.51 43.26 6.92
CA ILE A 18 -39.43 42.33 7.28
C ILE A 18 -39.43 41.13 6.33
N ILE A 19 -40.61 40.61 5.95
CA ILE A 19 -40.73 39.51 4.99
C ILE A 19 -40.18 39.92 3.61
N LYS A 20 -40.48 41.15 3.14
CA LYS A 20 -39.94 41.68 1.88
C LYS A 20 -38.42 41.83 1.92
N ILE A 21 -37.87 42.35 3.02
CA ILE A 21 -36.41 42.47 3.20
C ILE A 21 -35.76 41.08 3.22
N PHE A 22 -36.37 40.10 3.91
CA PHE A 22 -35.84 38.74 3.98
C PHE A 22 -35.82 38.06 2.60
N LEU A 23 -36.88 38.21 1.79
CA LEU A 23 -36.90 37.69 0.42
C LEU A 23 -35.85 38.33 -0.48
N ILE A 24 -35.62 39.64 -0.35
CA ILE A 24 -34.57 40.36 -1.10
C ILE A 24 -33.18 39.87 -0.67
N VAL A 25 -32.92 39.75 0.63
CA VAL A 25 -31.63 39.28 1.16
C VAL A 25 -31.35 37.83 0.75
N THR A 26 -32.36 36.96 0.81
CA THR A 26 -32.22 35.55 0.38
C THR A 26 -32.00 35.45 -1.13
N GLY A 27 -32.68 36.29 -1.92
CA GLY A 27 -32.49 36.38 -3.36
C GLY A 27 -31.09 36.86 -3.74
N VAL A 28 -30.58 37.90 -3.08
CA VAL A 28 -29.21 38.41 -3.28
C VAL A 28 -28.17 37.38 -2.86
N PHE A 29 -28.40 36.65 -1.77
CA PHE A 29 -27.52 35.58 -1.31
C PHE A 29 -27.46 34.39 -2.30
N LEU A 30 -28.62 33.97 -2.82
CA LEU A 30 -28.68 32.95 -3.87
C LEU A 30 -28.03 33.43 -5.17
N LEU A 31 -28.19 34.70 -5.52
CA LEU A 31 -27.58 35.30 -6.71
C LEU A 31 -26.05 35.42 -6.55
N LEU A 32 -25.55 35.68 -5.34
CA LEU A 32 -24.12 35.60 -5.00
C LEU A 32 -23.57 34.19 -5.12
N ILE A 33 -24.31 33.16 -4.67
CA ILE A 33 -23.92 31.75 -4.86
C ILE A 33 -23.89 31.39 -6.35
N ILE A 34 -24.88 31.84 -7.13
CA ILE A 34 -24.92 31.62 -8.58
C ILE A 34 -23.78 32.36 -9.28
N LEU A 35 -23.44 33.59 -8.88
CA LEU A 35 -22.27 34.33 -9.40
C LEU A 35 -20.94 33.65 -9.03
N LEU A 36 -20.82 33.10 -7.82
CA LEU A 36 -19.68 32.26 -7.41
C LEU A 36 -19.55 31.00 -8.26
N LEU A 37 -20.68 30.39 -8.67
CA LEU A 37 -20.71 29.22 -9.54
C LEU A 37 -20.45 29.57 -11.02
N LEU A 38 -20.90 30.74 -11.49
CA LEU A 38 -20.70 31.22 -12.87
C LEU A 38 -19.27 31.72 -13.14
N ASN A 39 -18.51 32.10 -12.10
CA ASN A 39 -17.07 32.37 -12.19
C ASN A 39 -16.19 31.11 -12.40
N THR A 40 -16.80 29.95 -12.67
CA THR A 40 -16.05 28.71 -12.99
C THR A 40 -15.72 28.54 -14.48
N LYS A 41 -15.69 29.61 -15.28
CA LYS A 41 -14.77 29.64 -16.44
C LYS A 41 -13.33 29.83 -15.93
N THR A 42 -12.84 28.84 -15.21
CA THR A 42 -11.41 28.72 -14.90
C THR A 42 -10.69 28.27 -16.16
N THR A 43 -10.45 29.22 -17.06
CA THR A 43 -9.29 29.15 -17.95
C THR A 43 -8.07 29.32 -17.05
N GLY A 44 -7.73 28.26 -16.32
CA GLY A 44 -6.75 28.28 -15.25
C GLY A 44 -5.38 28.69 -15.77
N ASN A 45 -4.82 29.71 -15.15
CA ASN A 45 -3.38 29.96 -15.19
C ASN A 45 -2.71 28.73 -14.56
N ASN A 46 -1.84 28.02 -15.28
CA ASN A 46 -1.30 26.71 -14.84
C ASN A 46 0.03 26.82 -14.09
N SER A 47 0.51 28.05 -13.92
CA SER A 47 1.60 28.38 -13.01
C SER A 47 1.05 28.39 -11.59
N ALA A 48 1.48 27.43 -10.77
CA ALA A 48 1.14 27.40 -9.36
C ALA A 48 2.23 28.08 -8.52
N ASN A 49 1.81 28.74 -7.44
CA ASN A 49 2.72 29.33 -6.46
C ASN A 49 3.17 28.32 -5.39
N ASN A 50 2.39 27.24 -5.19
CA ASN A 50 2.68 26.18 -4.22
C ASN A 50 2.24 24.80 -4.73
N PHE A 51 2.74 23.76 -4.08
CA PHE A 51 2.51 22.35 -4.44
C PHE A 51 1.02 21.94 -4.35
N GLU A 52 0.32 22.37 -3.30
CA GLU A 52 -1.10 22.02 -3.09
C GLU A 52 -1.99 22.52 -4.24
N THR A 53 -1.75 23.75 -4.70
CA THR A 53 -2.47 24.31 -5.86
C THR A 53 -2.17 23.51 -7.13
N LEU A 54 -0.92 23.06 -7.30
CA LEU A 54 -0.52 22.24 -8.44
C LEU A 54 -1.20 20.87 -8.43
N GLU A 55 -1.23 20.18 -7.28
CA GLU A 55 -1.97 18.92 -7.10
C GLU A 55 -3.45 19.09 -7.41
N LYS A 56 -4.07 20.15 -6.87
CA LYS A 56 -5.50 20.45 -7.11
C LYS A 56 -5.79 20.71 -8.58
N ASN A 57 -4.93 21.45 -9.28
CA ASN A 57 -5.07 21.73 -10.71
C ASN A 57 -5.00 20.44 -11.54
N LEU A 58 -4.03 19.57 -11.25
CA LEU A 58 -3.88 18.28 -11.92
C LEU A 58 -5.09 17.36 -11.65
N LYS A 59 -5.55 17.27 -10.40
CA LYS A 59 -6.76 16.52 -10.02
C LYS A 59 -7.99 17.03 -10.77
N ASN A 60 -8.21 18.35 -10.78
CA ASN A 60 -9.37 18.95 -11.44
C ASN A 60 -9.35 18.75 -12.97
N ALA A 61 -8.17 18.77 -13.59
CA ALA A 61 -8.00 18.44 -14.99
C ALA A 61 -8.42 16.99 -15.28
N ALA A 62 -7.97 16.03 -14.46
CA ALA A 62 -8.38 14.63 -14.57
C ALA A 62 -9.89 14.45 -14.36
N VAL A 63 -10.49 15.13 -13.38
CA VAL A 63 -11.96 15.09 -13.17
C VAL A 63 -12.72 15.56 -14.40
N ARG A 64 -12.29 16.66 -15.03
CA ARG A 64 -12.90 17.15 -16.29
C ARG A 64 -12.69 16.16 -17.44
N TYR A 65 -11.51 15.57 -17.54
CA TYR A 65 -11.18 14.57 -18.56
C TYR A 65 -12.15 13.39 -18.48
N TYR A 66 -12.30 12.77 -17.31
CA TYR A 66 -13.19 11.62 -17.15
C TYR A 66 -14.68 11.98 -17.15
N LYS A 67 -15.05 13.24 -16.90
CA LYS A 67 -16.43 13.71 -17.14
C LYS A 67 -16.78 13.71 -18.63
N LYS A 68 -15.82 14.02 -19.51
CA LYS A 68 -15.97 13.98 -20.97
C LYS A 68 -15.87 12.54 -21.50
N TYR A 69 -14.89 11.78 -21.01
CA TYR A 69 -14.59 10.41 -21.44
C TYR A 69 -15.00 9.40 -20.37
N LYS A 70 -16.31 9.31 -20.11
CA LYS A 70 -16.85 8.45 -19.04
C LYS A 70 -16.56 6.97 -19.28
N GLU A 71 -16.48 6.56 -20.54
CA GLU A 71 -16.11 5.22 -20.98
C GLU A 71 -14.69 4.81 -20.59
N LYS A 72 -13.82 5.79 -20.28
CA LYS A 72 -12.46 5.53 -19.80
C LYS A 72 -12.37 5.39 -18.29
N LEU A 73 -13.46 5.59 -17.53
CA LEU A 73 -13.46 5.35 -16.09
C LEU A 73 -13.37 3.84 -15.80
N PRO A 74 -12.75 3.44 -14.67
CA PRO A 74 -12.83 2.05 -14.22
C PRO A 74 -14.29 1.68 -13.94
N THR A 75 -14.72 0.50 -14.40
CA THR A 75 -16.12 0.02 -14.25
C THR A 75 -16.28 -1.00 -13.13
N ILE A 76 -15.16 -1.47 -12.57
CA ILE A 76 -15.09 -2.49 -11.52
C ILE A 76 -14.53 -1.81 -10.27
N SER A 77 -15.18 -2.03 -9.11
CA SER A 77 -14.67 -1.54 -7.83
C SER A 77 -13.26 -2.07 -7.56
N GLY A 78 -12.33 -1.19 -7.20
CA GLY A 78 -10.91 -1.51 -7.03
C GLY A 78 -10.10 -1.67 -8.32
N ASP A 79 -10.71 -1.57 -9.51
CA ASP A 79 -9.95 -1.22 -10.72
C ASP A 79 -9.59 0.26 -10.71
N TYR A 80 -8.52 0.58 -11.45
CA TYR A 80 -8.10 1.95 -11.67
C TYR A 80 -7.68 2.20 -13.10
N ARG A 81 -7.61 3.49 -13.43
CA ARG A 81 -7.09 4.03 -14.68
C ARG A 81 -6.15 5.17 -14.34
N THR A 82 -5.13 5.35 -15.17
CA THR A 82 -4.15 6.42 -14.99
C THR A 82 -4.25 7.36 -16.18
N VAL A 83 -4.31 8.66 -15.91
CA VAL A 83 -4.16 9.71 -16.93
C VAL A 83 -2.92 10.52 -16.59
N THR A 84 -2.04 10.74 -17.57
CA THR A 84 -0.79 11.48 -17.36
C THR A 84 -0.99 12.99 -17.54
N SER A 85 -0.07 13.80 -17.01
CA SER A 85 -0.04 15.24 -17.27
C SER A 85 0.04 15.52 -18.78
N ASP A 86 0.84 14.74 -19.51
CA ASP A 86 1.06 14.94 -20.95
C ASP A 86 -0.22 14.65 -21.76
N GLU A 87 -0.99 13.64 -21.37
CA GLU A 87 -2.29 13.35 -21.98
C GLU A 87 -3.31 14.45 -21.66
N LEU A 88 -3.33 14.96 -20.43
CA LEU A 88 -4.20 16.08 -20.05
C LEU A 88 -3.83 17.37 -20.78
N ILE A 89 -2.53 17.59 -21.06
CA ILE A 89 -2.03 18.74 -21.80
C ILE A 89 -2.42 18.65 -23.27
N SER A 90 -2.11 17.53 -23.93
CA SER A 90 -2.42 17.32 -25.34
C SER A 90 -3.94 17.30 -25.60
N SER A 91 -4.73 16.84 -24.64
CA SER A 91 -6.20 16.86 -24.70
C SER A 91 -6.83 18.20 -24.30
N GLY A 92 -6.03 19.22 -23.95
CA GLY A 92 -6.48 20.58 -23.64
C GLY A 92 -7.17 20.75 -22.28
N PHE A 93 -7.05 19.79 -21.37
CA PHE A 93 -7.63 19.88 -20.02
C PHE A 93 -6.78 20.70 -19.04
N ILE A 94 -5.50 20.90 -19.35
CA ILE A 94 -4.56 21.78 -18.64
C ILE A 94 -3.53 22.30 -19.66
N LYS A 95 -3.00 23.53 -19.56
CA LYS A 95 -2.00 24.01 -20.56
C LYS A 95 -0.57 23.56 -20.25
N GLY A 96 -0.30 23.13 -19.02
CA GLY A 96 1.02 22.74 -18.55
C GLY A 96 1.00 22.36 -17.08
N LEU A 97 2.11 21.85 -16.58
CA LEU A 97 2.29 21.52 -15.16
C LEU A 97 3.62 22.10 -14.70
N SER A 98 3.59 23.27 -14.04
CA SER A 98 4.81 23.96 -13.62
C SER A 98 4.59 24.82 -12.37
N ILE A 99 5.70 25.15 -11.71
CA ILE A 99 5.73 26.07 -10.56
C ILE A 99 6.50 27.30 -10.94
N ALA A 100 5.89 28.48 -10.73
CA ALA A 100 6.43 29.77 -11.13
C ALA A 100 7.89 29.97 -10.70
N ARG A 101 8.20 29.59 -9.46
CA ARG A 101 9.50 29.80 -8.82
C ARG A 101 10.59 28.84 -9.29
N LEU A 102 10.23 27.67 -9.80
CA LEU A 102 11.22 26.67 -10.19
C LEU A 102 11.75 26.85 -11.61
N ASN A 103 11.02 27.61 -12.45
CA ASN A 103 11.25 27.67 -13.90
C ASN A 103 11.44 26.27 -14.54
N LYS A 104 10.74 25.27 -14.01
CA LYS A 104 10.81 23.86 -14.43
C LYS A 104 9.41 23.31 -14.70
N THR A 105 9.36 22.41 -15.68
CA THR A 105 8.18 21.61 -15.98
C THR A 105 8.16 20.38 -15.08
N CYS A 106 7.04 20.15 -14.42
CA CYS A 106 6.81 18.97 -13.60
C CYS A 106 6.17 17.86 -14.45
N LYS A 107 6.38 16.62 -14.05
CA LYS A 107 5.64 15.46 -14.56
C LYS A 107 4.61 15.04 -13.54
N GLY A 108 3.47 14.52 -13.99
CA GLY A 108 2.47 14.02 -13.07
C GLY A 108 1.55 13.00 -13.69
N ASN A 109 0.81 12.32 -12.84
CA ASN A 109 -0.26 11.45 -13.24
C ASN A 109 -1.37 11.44 -12.17
N VAL A 110 -2.56 11.02 -12.59
CA VAL A 110 -3.71 10.83 -11.70
C VAL A 110 -4.22 9.42 -11.86
N LYS A 111 -4.14 8.63 -10.79
CA LYS A 111 -4.85 7.36 -10.68
C LYS A 111 -6.29 7.65 -10.27
N VAL A 112 -7.24 7.28 -11.11
CA VAL A 112 -8.67 7.28 -10.80
C VAL A 112 -9.10 5.86 -10.50
N TYR A 113 -9.82 5.66 -9.39
CA TYR A 113 -10.33 4.35 -9.00
C TYR A 113 -11.76 4.44 -8.51
N GLN A 114 -12.48 3.35 -8.68
CA GLN A 114 -13.86 3.26 -8.22
C GLN A 114 -13.89 2.77 -6.77
N GLN A 115 -14.32 3.64 -5.86
CA GLN A 115 -14.47 3.34 -4.44
C GLN A 115 -15.76 2.57 -4.16
N SER A 116 -16.86 2.98 -4.79
CA SER A 116 -18.14 2.27 -4.80
C SER A 116 -18.88 2.58 -6.11
N LYS A 117 -20.07 2.00 -6.33
CA LYS A 117 -20.81 2.15 -7.59
C LYS A 117 -20.95 3.65 -7.95
N ASN A 118 -20.36 4.06 -9.08
CA ASN A 118 -20.32 5.43 -9.58
C ASN A 118 -19.65 6.49 -8.68
N MET A 119 -18.89 6.08 -7.66
CA MET A 119 -18.13 6.96 -6.77
C MET A 119 -16.64 6.78 -7.02
N TYR A 120 -16.00 7.83 -7.51
CA TYR A 120 -14.60 7.79 -7.95
C TYR A 120 -13.70 8.64 -7.06
N GLN A 121 -12.51 8.12 -6.80
CA GLN A 121 -11.45 8.82 -6.09
C GLN A 121 -10.25 9.03 -7.01
N TYR A 122 -9.49 10.08 -6.74
CA TYR A 122 -8.40 10.57 -7.60
C TYR A 122 -7.16 10.79 -6.75
N VAL A 123 -6.12 10.01 -7.01
CA VAL A 123 -4.81 10.11 -6.34
C VAL A 123 -3.83 10.76 -7.31
N THR A 124 -3.26 11.88 -6.90
CA THR A 124 -2.31 12.67 -7.69
C THR A 124 -0.87 12.31 -7.33
N TYR A 125 -0.05 12.10 -8.35
CA TYR A 125 1.39 12.04 -8.23
C TYR A 125 2.00 13.16 -9.08
N ILE A 126 2.93 13.92 -8.51
CA ILE A 126 3.66 14.98 -9.18
C ILE A 126 5.15 14.88 -8.83
N ASP A 127 6.00 15.03 -9.83
CA ASP A 127 7.43 15.20 -9.66
C ASP A 127 7.95 16.43 -10.41
N CYS A 128 8.41 17.44 -9.67
CA CYS A 128 9.03 18.65 -10.21
C CYS A 128 10.57 18.61 -10.12
N GLY A 129 11.17 17.51 -9.66
CA GLY A 129 12.61 17.41 -9.40
C GLY A 129 13.09 18.24 -8.21
N ASP A 130 12.17 18.68 -7.34
CA ASP A 130 12.44 19.40 -6.09
C ASP A 130 11.58 18.80 -4.97
N VAL A 131 12.21 18.49 -3.83
CA VAL A 131 11.57 17.79 -2.70
C VAL A 131 10.39 18.54 -2.08
N ASN A 132 10.38 19.88 -2.18
CA ASN A 132 9.29 20.72 -1.64
C ASN A 132 8.10 20.80 -2.58
N TYR A 133 8.28 20.34 -3.82
CA TYR A 133 7.35 20.52 -4.92
C TYR A 133 7.03 19.21 -5.65
N SER A 134 7.38 18.07 -5.04
CA SER A 134 7.04 16.73 -5.51
C SER A 134 6.20 15.99 -4.46
N SER A 135 5.39 15.03 -4.90
CA SER A 135 4.58 14.18 -4.03
C SER A 135 5.46 13.43 -3.04
N LYS A 136 5.05 13.44 -1.76
CA LYS A 136 5.67 12.61 -0.73
C LYS A 136 5.26 11.16 -0.94
N THR A 137 6.21 10.32 -1.32
CA THR A 137 5.99 8.88 -1.49
C THR A 137 6.46 8.11 -0.26
N LEU A 138 5.77 7.03 0.08
CA LEU A 138 6.04 6.21 1.26
C LEU A 138 7.51 5.76 1.34
N GLY A 139 8.05 5.14 0.29
CA GLY A 139 9.42 4.65 0.26
C GLY A 139 10.45 5.75 0.52
N LYS A 140 10.34 6.88 -0.19
CA LYS A 140 11.23 8.05 0.00
C LYS A 140 11.11 8.63 1.42
N GLU A 141 9.91 8.70 1.99
CA GLU A 141 9.75 9.27 3.33
C GLU A 141 10.39 8.38 4.40
N ILE A 142 10.27 7.06 4.28
CA ILE A 142 10.93 6.14 5.20
C ILE A 142 12.45 6.23 5.07
N MET A 143 12.98 6.34 3.85
CA MET A 143 14.43 6.46 3.63
C MET A 143 15.04 7.78 4.13
N LYS A 144 14.24 8.76 4.57
CA LYS A 144 14.72 9.98 5.26
C LYS A 144 15.02 9.74 6.74
N GLN A 145 14.55 8.63 7.31
CA GLN A 145 14.82 8.30 8.71
C GLN A 145 16.32 8.00 8.91
N ASN A 146 16.75 8.03 10.17
CA ASN A 146 18.10 7.62 10.54
C ASN A 146 18.29 6.13 10.19
N ILE A 147 19.37 5.84 9.45
CA ILE A 147 19.78 4.48 9.16
C ILE A 147 20.67 3.98 10.29
N GLU A 148 20.23 2.92 10.96
CA GLU A 148 20.97 2.30 12.05
C GLU A 148 22.20 1.56 11.55
N ASN A 149 23.27 1.57 12.36
CA ASN A 149 24.46 0.79 12.09
C ASN A 149 24.15 -0.71 12.28
N ILE A 150 24.68 -1.58 11.43
CA ILE A 150 24.47 -3.05 11.53
C ILE A 150 24.85 -3.64 12.90
N SER A 151 25.80 -3.01 13.62
CA SER A 151 26.21 -3.42 14.97
C SER A 151 25.32 -2.89 16.09
N SER A 152 24.38 -1.99 15.76
CA SER A 152 23.41 -1.40 16.68
C SER A 152 22.46 -2.46 17.24
N THR A 153 22.02 -2.24 18.47
CA THR A 153 20.97 -3.01 19.13
C THR A 153 19.67 -2.22 19.22
N LYS A 154 19.59 -1.08 18.53
CA LYS A 154 18.41 -0.20 18.54
C LYS A 154 17.37 -0.68 17.53
N ASP A 155 16.11 -0.54 17.88
CA ASP A 155 15.02 -0.70 16.93
C ASP A 155 15.11 0.39 15.86
N GLY A 156 14.95 0.02 14.59
CA GLY A 156 14.97 1.01 13.51
C GLY A 156 15.11 0.43 12.12
N LEU A 157 15.50 1.30 11.18
CA LEU A 157 15.71 0.98 9.78
C LEU A 157 17.19 0.69 9.52
N TYR A 158 17.48 -0.45 8.90
CA TYR A 158 18.84 -0.88 8.62
C TYR A 158 19.06 -1.02 7.13
N SER A 159 20.24 -0.62 6.66
CA SER A 159 20.70 -1.00 5.32
C SER A 159 20.69 -2.53 5.19
N TYR A 160 20.14 -2.99 4.08
CA TYR A 160 19.91 -4.39 3.83
C TYR A 160 20.33 -4.73 2.40
N SER A 161 21.13 -5.77 2.24
CA SER A 161 21.44 -6.34 0.94
C SER A 161 20.75 -7.68 0.84
N SER A 162 19.91 -7.83 -0.19
CA SER A 162 19.25 -9.09 -0.51
C SER A 162 19.67 -9.59 -1.86
N VAL A 163 19.66 -10.90 -1.98
CA VAL A 163 19.75 -11.55 -3.27
C VAL A 163 18.43 -11.36 -4.01
N ALA A 164 18.49 -10.90 -5.25
CA ALA A 164 17.37 -10.93 -6.18
C ALA A 164 17.73 -11.79 -7.39
N LYS A 165 16.75 -12.55 -7.87
CA LYS A 165 16.86 -13.34 -9.10
C LYS A 165 15.78 -12.88 -10.06
N SER A 166 16.16 -12.62 -11.31
CA SER A 166 15.16 -12.37 -12.35
C SER A 166 14.43 -13.67 -12.66
N SER A 167 13.11 -13.62 -12.79
CA SER A 167 12.29 -14.74 -13.24
C SER A 167 12.68 -15.25 -14.65
N SER A 168 13.34 -14.41 -15.46
CA SER A 168 13.80 -14.72 -16.82
C SER A 168 15.28 -15.07 -16.93
N SER A 169 16.07 -15.01 -15.84
CA SER A 169 17.51 -15.27 -15.91
C SER A 169 18.01 -16.12 -14.74
N PHE A 170 18.97 -16.99 -15.00
CA PHE A 170 19.68 -17.71 -13.93
C PHE A 170 20.65 -16.81 -13.14
N LYS A 171 20.82 -15.54 -13.53
CA LYS A 171 21.72 -14.59 -12.87
C LYS A 171 21.12 -14.09 -11.56
N THR A 172 21.91 -14.26 -10.51
CA THR A 172 21.66 -13.73 -9.17
C THR A 172 22.34 -12.38 -9.04
N THR A 173 21.62 -11.36 -8.57
CA THR A 173 22.16 -10.01 -8.36
C THR A 173 21.94 -9.61 -6.91
N LEU A 174 22.97 -9.02 -6.28
CA LEU A 174 22.80 -8.40 -4.97
C LEU A 174 22.08 -7.06 -5.15
N MET A 175 20.94 -6.90 -4.50
CA MET A 175 20.17 -5.66 -4.49
C MET A 175 20.24 -5.02 -3.11
N GLY A 176 20.58 -3.73 -3.09
CA GLY A 176 20.46 -2.91 -1.90
C GLY A 176 19.00 -2.64 -1.54
N GLY A 177 18.80 -2.07 -0.36
CA GLY A 177 17.50 -1.73 0.18
C GLY A 177 17.62 -1.49 1.68
N TYR A 178 16.47 -1.49 2.35
CA TYR A 178 16.38 -1.28 3.78
C TYR A 178 15.38 -2.25 4.40
N ILE A 179 15.62 -2.67 5.63
CA ILE A 179 14.72 -3.54 6.40
C ILE A 179 14.53 -2.99 7.80
N PHE A 180 13.30 -3.06 8.31
CA PHE A 180 13.02 -2.72 9.70
C PHE A 180 13.41 -3.88 10.60
N ARG A 181 14.09 -3.58 11.71
CA ARG A 181 14.55 -4.57 12.69
C ARG A 181 14.26 -4.09 14.10
N GLY A 182 13.97 -5.00 15.01
CA GLY A 182 13.63 -4.67 16.39
C GLY A 182 12.20 -5.03 16.78
N GLU A 183 11.86 -4.76 18.04
CA GLU A 183 10.54 -5.07 18.60
C GLU A 183 9.49 -4.02 18.17
N ASP A 184 9.84 -2.74 18.21
CA ASP A 184 9.00 -1.64 17.73
C ASP A 184 9.78 -0.56 16.95
N PRO A 185 10.20 -0.84 15.71
CA PRO A 185 11.03 0.06 14.93
C PRO A 185 10.26 1.14 14.17
N ASN A 186 9.09 1.56 14.68
CA ASN A 186 8.25 2.61 14.07
C ASN A 186 7.96 2.39 12.57
N ASN A 187 7.50 1.18 12.25
CA ASN A 187 7.26 0.72 10.89
C ASN A 187 5.77 0.49 10.62
N TYR A 188 4.91 1.44 10.98
CA TYR A 188 3.48 1.36 10.71
C TYR A 188 3.05 2.20 9.52
N VAL A 189 2.18 1.64 8.69
CA VAL A 189 1.46 2.36 7.63
C VAL A 189 -0.02 2.03 7.69
N LYS A 190 -0.84 3.07 7.55
CA LYS A 190 -2.29 3.01 7.51
C LYS A 190 -2.76 3.23 6.08
N ILE A 191 -3.55 2.27 5.59
CA ILE A 191 -4.19 2.35 4.28
C ILE A 191 -5.68 2.27 4.55
N HIS A 192 -6.39 3.38 4.30
CA HIS A 192 -7.78 3.56 4.72
C HIS A 192 -7.93 3.35 6.24
N SER A 193 -8.67 2.33 6.69
CA SER A 193 -8.88 2.01 8.10
C SER A 193 -7.93 0.92 8.63
N THR A 194 -7.17 0.25 7.76
CA THR A 194 -6.35 -0.91 8.11
C THR A 194 -4.91 -0.51 8.39
N LEU A 195 -4.36 -1.05 9.49
CA LEU A 195 -2.97 -0.84 9.90
C LEU A 195 -2.10 -2.02 9.45
N TYR A 196 -0.98 -1.69 8.82
CA TYR A 196 0.03 -2.61 8.32
C TYR A 196 1.37 -2.31 8.99
N ARG A 197 2.24 -3.33 9.00
CA ARG A 197 3.66 -3.22 9.34
C ARG A 197 4.47 -3.24 8.06
N ILE A 198 5.46 -2.37 7.99
CA ILE A 198 6.42 -2.29 6.88
C ILE A 198 7.57 -3.24 7.20
N ILE A 199 7.84 -4.18 6.30
CA ILE A 199 8.93 -5.14 6.47
C ILE A 199 10.21 -4.52 5.93
N LYS A 200 10.21 -4.18 4.63
CA LYS A 200 11.40 -3.72 3.92
C LYS A 200 11.05 -2.79 2.77
N ILE A 201 12.07 -2.13 2.24
CA ILE A 201 12.01 -1.28 1.06
C ILE A 201 13.14 -1.71 0.15
N ASP A 202 12.85 -1.92 -1.12
CA ASP A 202 13.89 -2.28 -2.08
C ASP A 202 14.60 -1.04 -2.66
N ALA A 203 15.63 -1.27 -3.47
CA ALA A 203 16.39 -0.23 -4.13
C ALA A 203 15.55 0.68 -5.05
N ASP A 204 14.45 0.16 -5.60
CA ASP A 204 13.55 0.92 -6.46
C ASP A 204 12.61 1.83 -5.67
N GLY A 205 12.52 1.62 -4.36
CA GLY A 205 11.64 2.35 -3.44
C GLY A 205 10.26 1.72 -3.28
N ASP A 206 10.04 0.53 -3.85
CA ASP A 206 8.83 -0.25 -3.59
C ASP A 206 8.88 -0.80 -2.16
N VAL A 207 7.72 -0.85 -1.50
CA VAL A 207 7.62 -1.10 -0.06
C VAL A 207 6.88 -2.40 0.19
N ILE A 208 7.48 -3.32 0.94
CA ILE A 208 6.87 -4.59 1.31
C ILE A 208 6.21 -4.46 2.68
N ILE A 209 4.93 -4.81 2.75
CA ILE A 209 4.11 -4.65 3.96
C ILE A 209 3.36 -5.93 4.31
N THR A 210 2.93 -6.06 5.57
CA THR A 210 2.07 -7.13 6.07
C THR A 210 1.01 -6.56 7.02
N PRO A 211 -0.21 -7.10 7.11
CA PRO A 211 -1.18 -6.67 8.12
C PRO A 211 -0.63 -6.76 9.54
N ASN A 212 -1.03 -5.83 10.40
CA ASN A 212 -0.56 -5.82 11.79
C ASN A 212 -1.23 -6.88 12.68
N SER A 213 -2.43 -7.37 12.34
CA SER A 213 -3.20 -8.29 13.20
C SER A 213 -4.09 -9.31 12.50
N TYR A 214 -4.42 -9.12 11.22
CA TYR A 214 -5.28 -10.04 10.48
C TYR A 214 -4.47 -10.99 9.60
N GLY A 215 -4.95 -12.22 9.44
CA GLY A 215 -4.45 -13.13 8.42
C GLY A 215 -5.56 -14.02 7.87
N ILE A 216 -5.19 -14.85 6.91
CA ILE A 216 -6.07 -15.73 6.17
C ILE A 216 -5.84 -17.15 6.65
N LEU A 217 -6.89 -17.90 6.95
CA LEU A 217 -6.74 -19.30 7.31
C LEU A 217 -6.45 -20.13 6.05
N SER A 218 -5.35 -20.89 6.05
CA SER A 218 -4.97 -21.78 4.95
C SER A 218 -4.08 -22.92 5.46
N SER A 219 -4.18 -24.07 4.80
CA SER A 219 -3.10 -25.06 4.78
C SER A 219 -1.96 -24.53 3.90
N TYR A 220 -0.76 -25.07 4.04
CA TYR A 220 0.24 -24.89 3.00
C TYR A 220 -0.28 -25.56 1.72
N ASP A 221 -0.68 -26.82 1.87
CA ASP A 221 -1.32 -27.66 0.86
C ASP A 221 -1.87 -28.90 1.58
N ASP A 222 -3.06 -29.41 1.24
CA ASP A 222 -3.63 -30.61 1.86
C ASP A 222 -3.86 -31.75 0.86
N ARG A 223 -3.35 -31.61 -0.36
CA ARG A 223 -3.56 -32.61 -1.42
C ARG A 223 -2.69 -33.85 -1.20
N TYR A 224 -3.11 -34.94 -1.83
CA TYR A 224 -2.40 -36.21 -1.79
C TYR A 224 -0.94 -36.07 -2.25
N ASN A 225 -0.03 -36.56 -1.41
CA ASN A 225 1.41 -36.58 -1.65
C ASN A 225 1.87 -38.02 -1.90
N SER A 226 2.33 -38.28 -3.13
CA SER A 226 2.78 -39.61 -3.55
C SER A 226 4.05 -40.07 -2.85
N PHE A 227 4.85 -39.16 -2.31
CA PHE A 227 6.08 -39.51 -1.58
C PHE A 227 5.77 -39.99 -0.15
N THR A 228 4.65 -39.57 0.44
CA THR A 228 4.23 -39.98 1.79
C THR A 228 3.07 -40.98 1.77
N GLY A 229 2.42 -41.18 0.62
CA GLY A 229 1.30 -42.10 0.44
C GLY A 229 -0.03 -41.64 1.06
N ASN A 230 -0.16 -40.36 1.43
CA ASN A 230 -1.35 -39.82 2.11
C ASN A 230 -1.60 -38.33 1.79
N THR A 231 -2.67 -37.74 2.32
CA THR A 231 -3.03 -36.31 2.18
C THR A 231 -2.33 -35.43 3.23
N SER A 232 -1.01 -35.58 3.37
CA SER A 232 -0.20 -34.71 4.25
C SER A 232 0.26 -33.41 3.59
N GLY A 233 -0.15 -33.19 2.33
CA GLY A 233 0.18 -31.98 1.58
C GLY A 233 1.52 -32.03 0.85
N LYS A 234 1.70 -31.09 -0.08
CA LYS A 234 2.93 -30.89 -0.85
C LYS A 234 3.53 -29.53 -0.55
N ASN A 235 4.85 -29.47 -0.39
CA ASN A 235 5.57 -28.26 -0.04
C ASN A 235 6.05 -27.45 -1.27
N GLU A 236 5.26 -27.44 -2.34
CA GLU A 236 5.56 -26.71 -3.59
C GLU A 236 4.83 -25.35 -3.62
N TYR A 237 5.47 -24.27 -3.12
CA TYR A 237 4.82 -22.95 -2.97
C TYR A 237 4.05 -22.48 -4.22
N ASN A 238 4.69 -22.51 -5.39
CA ASN A 238 4.12 -21.97 -6.64
C ASN A 238 2.84 -22.68 -7.10
N ARG A 239 2.58 -23.89 -6.60
CA ARG A 239 1.38 -24.68 -6.92
C ARG A 239 0.47 -24.86 -5.71
N SER A 240 0.88 -24.39 -4.53
CA SER A 240 0.25 -24.64 -3.24
C SER A 240 -1.15 -24.03 -3.09
N LEU A 241 -1.93 -24.56 -2.15
CA LEU A 241 -3.19 -23.93 -1.75
C LEU A 241 -2.95 -22.62 -1.02
N LEU A 242 -1.85 -22.50 -0.29
CA LEU A 242 -1.42 -21.26 0.36
C LEU A 242 -1.36 -20.09 -0.62
N LYS A 243 -0.62 -20.25 -1.72
CA LYS A 243 -0.51 -19.22 -2.77
C LYS A 243 -1.88 -18.90 -3.35
N LYS A 244 -2.63 -19.93 -3.76
CA LYS A 244 -3.97 -19.75 -4.32
C LYS A 244 -4.90 -18.97 -3.38
N ASN A 245 -4.90 -19.30 -2.09
CA ASN A 245 -5.73 -18.64 -1.09
C ASN A 245 -5.34 -17.18 -0.85
N LEU A 246 -4.05 -16.85 -0.94
CA LEU A 246 -3.56 -15.47 -0.89
C LEU A 246 -4.05 -14.66 -2.09
N GLU A 247 -3.91 -15.20 -3.31
CA GLU A 247 -4.37 -14.57 -4.55
C GLU A 247 -5.89 -14.39 -4.56
N ASP A 248 -6.62 -15.45 -4.24
CA ASP A 248 -8.08 -15.43 -4.19
C ASP A 248 -8.58 -14.46 -3.10
N ASN A 249 -7.89 -14.36 -1.95
CA ASN A 249 -8.25 -13.39 -0.91
C ASN A 249 -8.01 -11.95 -1.38
N LEU A 250 -6.89 -11.67 -2.03
CA LEU A 250 -6.58 -10.36 -2.58
C LEU A 250 -7.66 -9.92 -3.57
N GLU A 251 -8.03 -10.78 -4.51
CA GLU A 251 -9.04 -10.46 -5.53
C GLU A 251 -10.45 -10.34 -4.93
N ARG A 252 -10.85 -11.23 -3.99
CA ARG A 252 -12.13 -11.10 -3.28
C ARG A 252 -12.25 -9.79 -2.50
N ASN A 253 -11.16 -9.31 -1.92
CA ASN A 253 -11.15 -8.09 -1.09
C ASN A 253 -10.84 -6.81 -1.87
N LYS A 254 -10.59 -6.89 -3.18
CA LYS A 254 -10.28 -5.75 -4.05
C LYS A 254 -11.28 -4.60 -3.91
N SER A 255 -12.57 -4.90 -3.88
CA SER A 255 -13.64 -3.90 -3.72
C SER A 255 -13.69 -3.28 -2.32
N ASN A 256 -13.26 -4.03 -1.29
CA ASN A 256 -13.27 -3.58 0.11
C ASN A 256 -12.02 -2.76 0.46
N SER A 257 -10.94 -2.94 -0.29
CA SER A 257 -9.66 -2.25 -0.08
C SER A 257 -9.10 -1.69 -1.39
N PRO A 258 -9.87 -0.84 -2.12
CA PRO A 258 -9.46 -0.37 -3.43
C PRO A 258 -8.16 0.46 -3.35
N LEU A 259 -7.99 1.28 -2.30
CA LEU A 259 -6.79 2.07 -2.10
C LEU A 259 -5.52 1.23 -1.90
N LEU A 260 -5.63 0.04 -1.28
CA LEU A 260 -4.52 -0.91 -1.25
C LEU A 260 -4.23 -1.38 -2.68
N TYR A 261 -5.26 -1.86 -3.38
CA TYR A 261 -5.11 -2.52 -4.68
C TYR A 261 -4.47 -1.64 -5.76
N ILE A 262 -4.84 -0.35 -5.84
CA ILE A 262 -4.28 0.58 -6.83
C ILE A 262 -2.80 0.92 -6.59
N ASN A 263 -2.31 0.65 -5.38
CA ASN A 263 -0.94 0.87 -4.99
C ASN A 263 -0.12 -0.43 -5.06
N LEU A 264 -0.73 -1.58 -5.35
CA LEU A 264 0.01 -2.83 -5.50
C LEU A 264 0.79 -2.90 -6.81
N VAL A 265 1.98 -3.48 -6.74
CA VAL A 265 2.84 -3.81 -7.89
C VAL A 265 3.22 -5.28 -7.86
N GLU A 266 3.48 -5.85 -9.03
CA GLU A 266 4.05 -7.19 -9.10
C GLU A 266 5.52 -7.15 -8.67
N LYS A 267 5.93 -8.12 -7.85
CA LYS A 267 7.30 -8.33 -7.41
C LYS A 267 7.69 -9.79 -7.53
N ASN A 268 9.00 -10.00 -7.64
CA ASN A 268 9.63 -11.31 -7.58
C ASN A 268 9.84 -11.68 -6.11
N PHE A 269 8.90 -12.42 -5.53
CA PHE A 269 9.00 -12.96 -4.18
C PHE A 269 9.90 -14.20 -4.17
N CYS A 270 10.73 -14.33 -3.13
CA CYS A 270 11.65 -15.46 -2.97
C CYS A 270 11.01 -16.55 -2.12
N VAL A 271 10.78 -17.71 -2.72
CA VAL A 271 9.90 -18.76 -2.16
C VAL A 271 10.54 -20.16 -2.15
N GLY A 272 11.84 -20.21 -2.39
CA GLY A 272 12.62 -21.44 -2.42
C GLY A 272 12.81 -22.08 -1.04
N GLN A 273 13.26 -23.33 -1.07
CA GLN A 273 13.39 -24.17 0.13
C GLN A 273 14.60 -23.82 0.99
N ARG A 274 14.50 -24.19 2.28
CA ARG A 274 15.60 -24.17 3.26
C ARG A 274 15.67 -25.45 4.07
N THR A 275 16.82 -25.68 4.69
CA THR A 275 16.97 -26.57 5.85
C THR A 275 16.84 -25.77 7.14
N SER A 276 16.51 -26.44 8.24
CA SER A 276 16.46 -25.81 9.58
C SER A 276 17.80 -25.21 10.03
N ARG A 277 18.91 -25.73 9.50
CA ARG A 277 20.29 -25.33 9.81
C ARG A 277 20.91 -24.36 8.80
N ASP A 278 20.19 -23.99 7.74
CA ASP A 278 20.71 -23.02 6.76
C ASP A 278 20.94 -21.66 7.42
N VAL A 279 22.15 -21.15 7.24
CA VAL A 279 22.58 -19.82 7.69
C VAL A 279 22.25 -18.75 6.65
N GLY A 280 22.30 -17.48 7.09
CA GLY A 280 22.15 -16.32 6.22
C GLY A 280 20.72 -15.77 6.16
N LYS A 281 20.64 -14.45 6.02
CA LYS A 281 19.41 -13.63 6.13
C LYS A 281 19.18 -12.74 4.90
N ASP A 282 19.88 -13.02 3.81
CA ASP A 282 19.91 -12.22 2.58
C ASP A 282 18.95 -12.75 1.50
N GLY A 283 18.22 -13.83 1.78
CA GLY A 283 17.34 -14.49 0.82
C GLY A 283 18.06 -15.38 -0.20
N SER A 284 19.39 -15.55 -0.11
CA SER A 284 20.17 -16.36 -1.08
C SER A 284 19.67 -17.80 -1.26
N LYS A 285 19.03 -18.38 -0.24
CA LYS A 285 18.43 -19.72 -0.29
C LYS A 285 17.07 -19.70 -0.97
N GLU A 286 16.20 -18.80 -0.51
CA GLU A 286 14.82 -18.67 -0.98
C GLU A 286 14.75 -18.16 -2.42
N CYS A 287 15.62 -17.22 -2.80
CA CYS A 287 15.57 -16.60 -4.13
C CYS A 287 16.07 -17.52 -5.25
N LYS A 288 16.43 -18.78 -4.95
CA LYS A 288 16.62 -19.82 -5.98
C LYS A 288 15.34 -20.07 -6.77
N THR A 289 14.18 -19.93 -6.11
CA THR A 289 12.85 -20.02 -6.70
C THR A 289 12.13 -18.69 -6.51
N ILE A 290 11.58 -18.17 -7.60
CA ILE A 290 10.88 -16.89 -7.62
C ILE A 290 9.41 -17.12 -7.93
N ASP A 291 8.55 -16.40 -7.22
CA ASP A 291 7.14 -16.22 -7.55
C ASP A 291 6.90 -14.75 -7.94
N LYS A 292 6.49 -14.51 -9.18
CA LYS A 292 6.15 -13.16 -9.63
C LYS A 292 4.68 -12.90 -9.33
N ASN A 293 4.40 -12.05 -8.34
CA ASN A 293 3.05 -11.83 -7.84
C ASN A 293 2.88 -10.45 -7.18
N LYS A 294 1.65 -10.07 -6.82
CA LYS A 294 1.36 -8.88 -5.99
C LYS A 294 1.27 -9.20 -4.50
N VAL A 295 1.05 -10.47 -4.18
CA VAL A 295 0.90 -10.99 -2.81
C VAL A 295 1.72 -12.26 -2.65
N SER A 296 2.29 -12.46 -1.45
CA SER A 296 2.98 -13.69 -1.07
C SER A 296 2.80 -13.97 0.42
N ALA A 297 3.41 -15.04 0.93
CA ALA A 297 3.63 -15.24 2.36
C ALA A 297 5.06 -14.78 2.71
N LEU A 298 5.26 -14.40 3.97
CA LEU A 298 6.56 -13.98 4.48
C LEU A 298 7.62 -15.07 4.23
N ALA A 299 8.80 -14.67 3.76
CA ALA A 299 9.92 -15.61 3.60
C ALA A 299 10.71 -15.76 4.91
N ALA A 300 11.35 -16.93 5.11
CA ALA A 300 12.11 -17.20 6.33
C ALA A 300 13.22 -16.16 6.59
N TYR A 301 13.98 -15.78 5.57
CA TYR A 301 15.04 -14.79 5.70
C TYR A 301 14.53 -13.41 6.15
N GLU A 302 13.30 -13.01 5.78
CA GLU A 302 12.73 -11.72 6.16
C GLU A 302 12.45 -11.69 7.66
N TYR A 303 11.89 -12.79 8.17
CA TYR A 303 11.72 -12.99 9.60
C TYR A 303 13.08 -12.98 10.33
N MET A 304 14.07 -13.72 9.83
CA MET A 304 15.40 -13.78 10.46
C MET A 304 16.11 -12.42 10.46
N ALA A 305 15.96 -11.65 9.37
CA ALA A 305 16.57 -10.34 9.19
C ALA A 305 15.95 -9.27 10.10
N ALA A 306 14.66 -9.38 10.40
CA ALA A 306 13.97 -8.47 11.33
C ALA A 306 14.45 -8.57 12.78
N SER A 307 15.10 -9.67 13.19
CA SER A 307 15.67 -9.81 14.53
C SER A 307 16.98 -9.02 14.69
N LEU A 308 17.14 -8.34 15.84
CA LEU A 308 18.40 -7.73 16.26
C LEU A 308 19.35 -8.69 16.97
N ASP A 309 18.90 -9.90 17.32
CA ASP A 309 19.74 -10.85 18.05
C ASP A 309 20.84 -11.42 17.16
N LYS A 310 22.09 -11.27 17.62
CA LYS A 310 23.28 -11.75 16.91
C LYS A 310 23.35 -13.27 16.86
N LYS A 311 22.65 -13.98 17.75
CA LYS A 311 22.55 -15.44 17.77
C LYS A 311 21.43 -15.99 16.87
N CYS A 312 20.60 -15.13 16.28
CA CYS A 312 19.74 -15.53 15.18
C CYS A 312 20.63 -15.81 13.95
N LEU A 313 21.11 -17.05 13.80
CA LEU A 313 22.11 -17.43 12.79
C LEU A 313 21.55 -18.40 11.75
N MET A 314 20.74 -19.37 12.20
CA MET A 314 20.16 -20.42 11.36
C MET A 314 18.65 -20.25 11.24
N THR A 315 18.04 -20.87 10.24
CA THR A 315 16.59 -20.83 9.97
C THR A 315 15.77 -21.03 11.26
N SER A 316 16.06 -22.05 12.06
CA SER A 316 15.32 -22.37 13.29
C SER A 316 16.02 -21.92 14.59
N SER A 317 16.95 -20.95 14.53
CA SER A 317 17.53 -20.36 15.74
C SER A 317 16.42 -19.75 16.60
N VAL A 318 16.30 -20.20 17.84
CA VAL A 318 15.26 -19.71 18.77
C VAL A 318 15.41 -18.23 19.05
N GLU A 319 16.64 -17.72 18.99
CA GLU A 319 17.01 -16.33 19.20
C GLU A 319 16.46 -15.38 18.13
N CYS A 320 16.04 -15.89 16.96
CA CYS A 320 15.38 -15.07 15.94
C CYS A 320 14.04 -14.47 16.40
N GLN A 321 13.46 -14.97 17.51
CA GLN A 321 12.28 -14.36 18.11
C GLN A 321 12.60 -13.08 18.90
N ASN A 322 13.83 -12.95 19.38
CA ASN A 322 14.22 -11.84 20.23
C ASN A 322 14.30 -10.54 19.39
N TYR A 323 13.72 -9.46 19.93
CA TYR A 323 13.72 -8.14 19.31
C TYR A 323 13.23 -8.19 17.86
N ASN A 324 12.11 -8.88 17.64
CA ASN A 324 11.57 -9.13 16.31
C ASN A 324 10.06 -8.90 16.32
N PHE A 325 9.64 -7.81 15.69
CA PHE A 325 8.22 -7.46 15.62
C PHE A 325 7.33 -8.47 14.87
N LEU A 326 7.92 -9.39 14.09
CA LEU A 326 7.19 -10.44 13.39
C LEU A 326 6.94 -11.67 14.28
N SER A 327 7.65 -11.80 15.42
CA SER A 327 7.54 -12.95 16.34
C SER A 327 6.16 -13.10 17.00
N LYS A 328 5.37 -12.03 17.07
CA LYS A 328 4.02 -12.01 17.64
C LYS A 328 2.99 -12.80 16.82
N HIS A 329 3.35 -13.20 15.61
CA HIS A 329 2.46 -13.87 14.69
C HIS A 329 2.71 -15.38 14.65
N THR A 330 1.61 -16.14 14.58
CA THR A 330 1.67 -17.54 14.19
C THR A 330 1.25 -17.63 12.73
N THR A 331 2.17 -17.96 11.82
CA THR A 331 1.88 -17.88 10.39
C THR A 331 2.73 -18.77 9.48
N TRP A 332 2.14 -19.28 8.40
CA TRP A 332 2.89 -19.97 7.35
C TRP A 332 3.90 -19.02 6.70
N LEU A 333 5.09 -19.54 6.41
CA LEU A 333 6.05 -18.88 5.55
C LEU A 333 5.88 -19.35 4.11
N SER A 334 6.33 -18.56 3.14
CA SER A 334 6.43 -19.03 1.76
C SER A 334 7.50 -20.11 1.58
N THR A 335 8.45 -20.19 2.51
CA THR A 335 9.63 -21.07 2.47
C THR A 335 9.29 -22.52 2.86
N PRO A 336 9.40 -23.49 1.94
CA PRO A 336 9.25 -24.91 2.26
C PRO A 336 10.51 -25.53 2.89
N SER A 337 10.38 -26.67 3.56
CA SER A 337 11.51 -27.42 4.14
C SER A 337 12.08 -28.44 3.16
N VAL A 338 13.40 -28.52 3.06
CA VAL A 338 14.09 -29.58 2.31
C VAL A 338 13.93 -30.96 2.96
N LYS A 339 13.60 -31.01 4.26
CA LYS A 339 13.59 -32.25 5.06
C LYS A 339 12.63 -33.31 4.53
N SER A 340 11.46 -32.91 4.04
CA SER A 340 10.45 -33.81 3.49
C SER A 340 9.52 -33.04 2.55
N SER A 341 8.95 -33.70 1.54
CA SER A 341 8.07 -33.10 0.54
C SER A 341 6.72 -32.62 1.09
N ASN A 342 6.38 -33.01 2.32
CA ASN A 342 5.16 -32.59 3.01
C ASN A 342 5.43 -31.58 4.15
N LEU A 343 6.67 -31.08 4.33
CA LEU A 343 6.99 -30.12 5.39
C LEU A 343 7.27 -28.72 4.85
N ALA A 344 6.70 -27.73 5.51
CA ALA A 344 6.98 -26.31 5.27
C ALA A 344 7.31 -25.59 6.57
N PHE A 345 7.90 -24.39 6.47
CA PHE A 345 8.22 -23.59 7.64
C PHE A 345 7.07 -22.65 8.03
N TYR A 346 6.94 -22.43 9.32
CA TYR A 346 6.03 -21.44 9.89
C TYR A 346 6.64 -20.73 11.08
N ILE A 347 6.10 -19.57 11.44
CA ILE A 347 6.45 -18.86 12.67
C ILE A 347 5.47 -19.27 13.76
N SER A 348 5.98 -19.59 14.95
CA SER A 348 5.26 -19.59 16.22
C SER A 348 6.26 -19.20 17.30
N LYS A 349 6.33 -17.90 17.56
CA LYS A 349 7.45 -17.19 18.19
C LYS A 349 8.75 -17.28 17.39
N THR A 350 9.25 -18.48 17.09
CA THR A 350 10.40 -18.78 16.21
C THR A 350 9.96 -19.60 14.98
N ILE A 351 10.86 -19.82 14.04
CA ILE A 351 10.61 -20.65 12.85
C ILE A 351 10.65 -22.14 13.23
N LYS A 352 9.60 -22.87 12.83
CA LYS A 352 9.42 -24.32 13.04
C LYS A 352 8.97 -24.98 11.74
N GLU A 353 9.07 -26.30 11.67
CA GLU A 353 8.57 -27.12 10.57
C GLU A 353 7.22 -27.73 10.93
N GLU A 354 6.35 -27.90 9.95
CA GLU A 354 5.05 -28.55 10.13
C GLU A 354 4.56 -29.19 8.83
N GLU A 355 3.69 -30.19 8.96
CA GLU A 355 3.00 -30.81 7.84
C GLU A 355 2.15 -29.79 7.06
N CYS A 356 2.26 -29.84 5.74
CA CYS A 356 1.63 -28.88 4.84
C CYS A 356 0.10 -28.88 4.95
N SER A 357 -0.49 -30.04 5.28
CA SER A 357 -1.94 -30.21 5.45
C SER A 357 -2.50 -29.45 6.64
N ARG A 358 -1.66 -29.01 7.59
CA ARG A 358 -2.12 -28.30 8.78
C ARG A 358 -2.68 -26.92 8.42
N MET A 359 -3.92 -26.68 8.83
CA MET A 359 -4.55 -25.35 8.73
C MET A 359 -3.93 -24.39 9.74
N MET A 360 -3.57 -23.20 9.28
CA MET A 360 -3.02 -22.14 10.12
C MET A 360 -3.29 -20.77 9.51
N ASN A 361 -3.16 -19.72 10.31
CA ASN A 361 -3.21 -18.35 9.82
C ASN A 361 -2.04 -18.03 8.87
N VAL A 362 -2.28 -17.14 7.92
CA VAL A 362 -1.31 -16.67 6.92
C VAL A 362 -1.37 -15.15 6.88
N LEU A 363 -0.25 -14.51 7.15
CA LEU A 363 -0.10 -13.08 6.93
C LEU A 363 0.17 -12.84 5.44
N PRO A 364 -0.75 -12.17 4.72
CA PRO A 364 -0.47 -11.78 3.35
C PRO A 364 0.60 -10.68 3.33
N VAL A 365 1.63 -10.88 2.54
CA VAL A 365 2.69 -9.90 2.29
C VAL A 365 2.43 -9.25 0.95
N TYR A 366 2.33 -7.92 0.94
CA TYR A 366 2.00 -7.12 -0.23
C TYR A 366 3.17 -6.25 -0.65
N ALA A 367 3.29 -6.00 -1.95
CA ALA A 367 4.24 -5.04 -2.51
C ALA A 367 3.53 -3.75 -2.94
N LEU A 368 3.83 -2.64 -2.28
CA LEU A 368 3.38 -1.31 -2.64
C LEU A 368 4.36 -0.64 -3.61
N SER A 369 3.81 0.10 -4.57
CA SER A 369 4.57 0.90 -5.54
C SER A 369 5.39 2.00 -4.85
N LYS A 370 6.56 2.31 -5.41
CA LYS A 370 7.37 3.50 -5.10
C LYS A 370 6.63 4.81 -5.31
N ASP A 371 5.58 4.78 -6.14
CA ASP A 371 4.69 5.92 -6.40
C ASP A 371 3.53 6.02 -5.39
N THR A 372 3.51 5.17 -4.35
CA THR A 372 2.50 5.24 -3.28
C THR A 372 2.64 6.55 -2.51
N VAL A 373 1.70 7.46 -2.71
CA VAL A 373 1.69 8.80 -2.09
C VAL A 373 1.13 8.73 -0.67
N ILE A 374 1.71 9.51 0.23
CA ILE A 374 1.27 9.64 1.62
C ILE A 374 0.88 11.09 1.95
N SER A 375 -0.02 11.25 2.91
CA SER A 375 -0.37 12.57 3.47
C SER A 375 0.55 12.99 4.63
N GLY A 376 1.23 12.03 5.27
CA GLY A 376 2.14 12.28 6.39
C GLY A 376 2.34 11.04 7.27
N GLY A 377 2.74 11.30 8.53
CA GLY A 377 3.01 10.29 9.55
C GLY A 377 4.50 10.07 9.81
N SER A 378 4.82 9.65 11.03
CA SER A 378 6.18 9.31 11.48
C SER A 378 6.47 7.81 11.46
N GLY A 379 5.45 6.98 11.21
CA GLY A 379 5.57 5.52 11.21
C GLY A 379 5.38 4.88 12.59
N THR A 380 5.17 5.67 13.65
CA THR A 380 4.83 5.15 14.98
C THR A 380 3.42 4.54 14.98
N LYS A 381 3.07 3.75 16.00
CA LYS A 381 1.72 3.15 16.09
C LYS A 381 0.61 4.20 16.20
N LEU A 382 0.89 5.31 16.89
CA LEU A 382 -0.07 6.39 17.13
C LEU A 382 -0.10 7.39 15.98
N ASP A 383 1.01 7.53 15.26
CA ASP A 383 1.15 8.39 14.08
C ASP A 383 1.76 7.58 12.90
N PRO A 384 1.00 6.61 12.37
CA PRO A 384 1.46 5.77 11.26
C PRO A 384 1.57 6.61 9.98
N TYR A 385 2.39 6.16 9.03
CA TYR A 385 2.32 6.72 7.67
C TYR A 385 0.91 6.56 7.12
N VAL A 386 0.34 7.56 6.45
CA VAL A 386 -1.03 7.48 5.92
C VAL A 386 -1.03 7.57 4.40
N VAL A 387 -1.43 6.48 3.73
CA VAL A 387 -1.57 6.45 2.26
C VAL A 387 -2.75 7.31 1.81
N LYS A 388 -2.52 8.13 0.78
CA LYS A 388 -3.44 9.12 0.22
C LYS A 388 -4.30 8.55 -0.92
#